data_AF-A0A2T3AZ98-F1
#
_entry.id   AF-A0A2T3AZ98-F1
#
_cell.length_a   1.000
_cell.length_b   1.000
_cell.length_c   1.000
_cell.angle_alpha   90.00
_cell.angle_beta   90.00
_cell.angle_gamma   90.00
#
_symmetry.space_group_name_H-M   'P 1'
#
loop_
_entity.id
_entity.type
_entity.pdbx_description
1 polymer ?
#
loop_
_entity_poly.entity_id
_entity_poly.type
_entity_poly.pdbx_seq_one_letter_code
_entity_poly.pdbx_strand_id
1 'polypeptide(L)'
;MSPFDGDGDLHPNRHQPLIDALTNFYRVLAEVCYIQPSDIHFPPYGPEFNTSLGLSLGYSPESLELLSKLPYLSQECDNAAPTAVHAYTYYSIIQVYSSD
;
A
#
# COMPACT_ATOMS: atom_id res chain seq x y z
N MET A 1 21.58 16.96 -34.07
CA MET A 1 21.92 15.67 -33.44
C MET A 1 21.33 15.70 -32.05
N SER A 2 20.21 15.03 -31.81
CA SER A 2 19.66 14.84 -30.47
C SER A 2 19.78 13.37 -30.13
N PRO A 3 20.51 12.97 -29.08
CA PRO A 3 20.43 11.61 -28.59
C PRO A 3 19.19 11.52 -27.69
N PHE A 4 18.08 11.07 -28.27
CA PHE A 4 17.06 10.37 -27.52
C PHE A 4 17.58 8.94 -27.32
N ASP A 5 18.50 8.77 -26.38
CA ASP A 5 18.77 7.45 -25.83
C ASP A 5 17.71 7.22 -24.76
N GLY A 6 16.56 6.74 -25.23
CA GLY A 6 15.57 6.09 -24.39
C GLY A 6 16.17 4.80 -23.86
N ASP A 7 16.97 4.92 -22.80
CA ASP A 7 17.25 3.81 -21.89
C ASP A 7 15.98 3.59 -21.09
N GLY A 8 15.05 2.85 -21.70
CA GLY A 8 13.93 2.28 -20.97
C GLY A 8 14.54 1.40 -19.91
N ASP A 9 14.46 1.88 -18.67
CA ASP A 9 14.95 1.24 -17.46
C ASP A 9 14.39 -0.20 -17.39
N LEU A 10 15.13 -1.12 -18.02
CA LEU A 10 14.86 -2.55 -18.08
C LEU A 10 15.36 -3.24 -16.82
N HIS A 11 15.61 -2.50 -15.74
CA HIS A 11 15.84 -3.16 -14.47
C HIS A 11 14.52 -3.75 -14.00
N PRO A 12 14.46 -5.08 -13.78
CA PRO A 12 13.32 -5.66 -13.10
C PRO A 12 13.18 -4.89 -11.79
N ASN A 13 11.97 -4.39 -11.52
CA ASN A 13 11.69 -3.66 -10.28
C ASN A 13 12.26 -4.48 -9.12
N ARG A 14 13.28 -3.95 -8.43
CA ARG A 14 13.97 -4.69 -7.37
C ARG A 14 13.03 -5.14 -6.24
N HIS A 15 11.86 -4.51 -6.15
CA HIS A 15 10.83 -4.83 -5.20
C HIS A 15 9.82 -5.89 -5.69
N GLN A 16 9.93 -6.36 -6.93
CA GLN A 16 9.00 -7.32 -7.52
C GLN A 16 8.77 -8.56 -6.63
N PRO A 17 9.81 -9.20 -6.05
CA PRO A 17 9.59 -10.35 -5.18
C PRO A 17 8.71 -10.03 -3.95
N LEU A 18 8.83 -8.82 -3.40
CA LEU A 18 8.03 -8.38 -2.26
C LEU A 18 6.60 -8.03 -2.68
N ILE A 19 6.44 -7.34 -3.82
CA ILE A 19 5.14 -7.01 -4.41
C ILE A 19 4.34 -8.29 -4.68
N ASP A 20 4.98 -9.30 -5.27
CA ASP A 20 4.36 -10.60 -5.57
C ASP A 20 3.95 -11.33 -4.29
N ALA A 21 4.81 -11.34 -3.27
CA ALA A 21 4.53 -11.99 -1.99
C ALA A 21 3.33 -11.35 -1.28
N LEU A 22 3.27 -10.02 -1.20
CA LEU A 22 2.16 -9.30 -0.58
C LEU A 22 0.87 -9.44 -1.39
N THR A 23 0.96 -9.40 -2.72
CA THR A 23 -0.18 -9.67 -3.61
C THR A 23 -0.75 -11.06 -3.36
N ASN A 24 0.11 -12.08 -3.26
CA ASN A 24 -0.33 -13.44 -2.99
C ASN A 24 -0.95 -13.56 -1.59
N PHE A 25 -0.37 -12.89 -0.58
CA PHE A 25 -0.92 -12.87 0.77
C PHE A 25 -2.37 -12.33 0.80
N TYR A 26 -2.63 -11.17 0.18
CA TYR A 26 -4.00 -10.63 0.11
C TYR A 26 -4.95 -11.54 -0.67
N ARG A 27 -4.49 -12.15 -1.77
CA ARG A 27 -5.30 -13.13 -2.51
C ARG A 27 -5.67 -14.34 -1.66
N VAL A 28 -4.73 -14.89 -0.90
CA VAL A 28 -5.01 -16.00 0.01
C VAL A 28 -6.04 -15.60 1.06
N LEU A 29 -5.93 -14.40 1.65
CA LEU A 29 -6.93 -13.90 2.61
C LEU A 29 -8.33 -13.80 2.00
N ALA A 30 -8.43 -13.38 0.74
CA ALA A 30 -9.69 -13.36 0.01
C ALA A 30 -10.23 -14.77 -0.28
N GLU A 31 -9.37 -15.71 -0.66
CA GLU A 31 -9.76 -17.11 -0.94
C GLU A 31 -10.29 -17.83 0.30
N VAL A 32 -9.78 -17.48 1.49
CA VAL A 32 -10.27 -18.02 2.78
C VAL A 32 -11.33 -17.13 3.44
N CYS A 33 -11.91 -16.17 2.71
CA CYS A 33 -13.03 -15.32 3.11
C CYS A 33 -12.78 -14.41 4.34
N TYR A 34 -11.52 -14.06 4.64
CA TYR A 34 -11.22 -13.06 5.69
C TYR A 34 -11.42 -11.62 5.22
N ILE A 35 -11.28 -11.37 3.90
CA ILE A 35 -11.52 -10.09 3.25
C ILE A 35 -12.30 -10.33 1.96
N GLN A 36 -13.10 -9.35 1.49
CA GLN A 36 -13.71 -9.50 0.16
C GLN A 36 -12.67 -9.16 -0.91
N PRO A 37 -12.67 -9.87 -2.07
CA PRO A 37 -11.80 -9.50 -3.18
C PRO A 37 -11.97 -8.06 -3.65
N SER A 38 -13.18 -7.49 -3.52
CA SER A 38 -13.50 -6.09 -3.83
C SER A 38 -12.82 -5.09 -2.90
N ASP A 39 -12.41 -5.51 -1.71
CA ASP A 39 -11.72 -4.67 -0.74
C ASP A 39 -10.22 -4.55 -1.05
N ILE A 40 -9.69 -5.37 -1.96
CA ILE A 40 -8.27 -5.33 -2.33
C ILE A 40 -8.09 -4.39 -3.53
N HIS A 41 -7.37 -3.30 -3.31
CA HIS A 41 -7.03 -2.33 -4.34
C HIS A 41 -5.60 -2.56 -4.83
N PHE A 42 -5.42 -2.54 -6.14
CA PHE A 42 -4.13 -2.72 -6.81
C PHE A 42 -3.74 -1.45 -7.55
N PRO A 43 -2.50 -0.94 -7.40
CA PRO A 43 -2.00 0.15 -8.22
C PRO A 43 -2.01 -0.20 -9.71
N PRO A 44 -2.17 0.78 -10.63
CA PRO A 44 -2.38 2.21 -10.40
C PRO A 44 -3.86 2.60 -10.20
N TYR A 45 -4.75 1.63 -9.99
CA TYR A 45 -6.19 1.87 -9.90
C TYR A 45 -6.57 2.27 -8.46
N GLY A 46 -6.32 3.53 -8.11
CA GLY A 46 -6.52 4.09 -6.77
C GLY A 46 -6.38 5.61 -6.71
N PRO A 47 -6.73 6.26 -5.58
CA PRO A 47 -6.41 7.67 -5.37
C PRO A 47 -4.91 7.90 -5.58
N GLU A 48 -4.54 8.98 -6.28
CA GLU A 48 -3.15 9.27 -6.62
C GLU A 48 -2.29 9.29 -5.34
N PHE A 49 -1.32 8.38 -5.27
CA PHE A 49 -0.39 8.27 -4.15
C PHE A 49 0.44 9.56 -4.04
N ASN A 50 0.23 10.34 -2.97
CA ASN A 50 0.87 11.64 -2.80
C ASN A 50 2.31 11.50 -2.30
N THR A 51 3.25 11.38 -3.26
CA THR A 51 4.68 11.30 -2.99
C THR A 51 5.21 12.53 -2.25
N SER A 52 4.70 13.73 -2.56
CA SER A 52 5.11 14.98 -1.90
C SER A 52 4.79 14.99 -0.40
N LEU A 53 3.61 14.49 -0.03
CA LEU A 53 3.25 14.30 1.37
C LEU A 53 4.18 13.28 2.03
N GLY A 54 4.44 12.14 1.37
CA GLY A 54 5.36 11.13 1.87
C GLY A 54 6.77 11.68 2.16
N LEU A 55 7.32 12.48 1.25
CA LEU A 55 8.63 13.12 1.45
C LEU A 55 8.61 14.09 2.65
N SER A 56 7.53 14.87 2.81
CA SER A 56 7.37 15.78 3.94
C SER A 56 7.28 15.08 5.30
N LEU A 57 6.85 13.81 5.30
CA LEU A 57 6.78 12.94 6.48
C LEU A 57 8.09 12.17 6.74
N GLY A 58 9.13 12.38 5.92
CA GLY A 58 10.46 11.79 6.10
C GLY A 58 10.66 10.41 5.46
N TYR A 59 9.74 9.94 4.61
CA TYR A 59 9.95 8.70 3.87
C TYR A 59 11.00 8.85 2.77
N SER A 60 11.80 7.80 2.57
CA SER A 60 12.76 7.76 1.47
C SER A 60 12.06 7.66 0.11
N PRO A 61 12.62 8.22 -0.98
CA PRO A 61 12.10 8.04 -2.33
C PRO A 61 11.88 6.57 -2.70
N GLU A 62 12.79 5.69 -2.28
CA GLU A 62 12.72 4.25 -2.50
C GLU A 62 11.53 3.60 -1.79
N SER A 63 11.24 4.03 -0.56
CA SER A 63 10.06 3.57 0.18
C SER A 63 8.77 4.05 -0.49
N LEU A 64 8.74 5.28 -1.01
CA LEU A 64 7.57 5.82 -1.70
C LEU A 64 7.35 5.13 -3.05
N GLU A 65 8.43 4.82 -3.77
CA GLU A 65 8.38 4.03 -4.99
C GLU A 65 7.78 2.64 -4.72
N LEU A 66 8.22 1.97 -3.64
CA LEU A 66 7.66 0.70 -3.22
C LEU A 66 6.17 0.82 -2.85
N LEU A 67 5.83 1.74 -1.95
CA LEU A 67 4.45 1.92 -1.45
C LEU A 67 3.47 2.23 -2.58
N SER A 68 3.89 2.98 -3.60
CA SER A 68 3.07 3.27 -4.79
C SER A 68 2.71 2.05 -5.63
N LYS A 69 3.36 0.90 -5.38
CA LYS A 69 3.20 -0.35 -6.14
C LYS A 69 2.61 -1.49 -5.30
N LEU A 70 2.37 -1.29 -4.01
CA LEU A 70 1.80 -2.32 -3.15
C LEU A 70 0.27 -2.34 -3.21
N PRO A 71 -0.35 -3.53 -3.16
CA PRO A 71 -1.77 -3.65 -2.90
C PRO A 71 -2.12 -3.12 -1.50
N TYR A 72 -3.30 -2.54 -1.36
CA TYR A 72 -3.82 -2.03 -0.10
C TYR A 72 -5.31 -2.33 0.04
N LEU A 73 -5.83 -2.27 1.26
CA LEU A 73 -7.24 -2.52 1.53
C LEU A 73 -8.05 -1.22 1.46
N SER A 74 -9.28 -1.30 0.98
CA SER A 74 -10.26 -0.22 1.05
C SER A 74 -10.50 0.16 2.52
N GLN A 75 -10.75 1.44 2.79
CA GLN A 75 -11.13 1.90 4.13
C GLN A 75 -12.47 1.28 4.60
N GLU A 76 -13.24 0.74 3.68
CA GLU A 76 -14.50 0.04 3.95
C GLU A 76 -14.27 -1.37 4.52
N CYS A 77 -13.09 -1.96 4.31
CA CYS A 77 -12.69 -3.21 4.96
C CYS A 77 -12.70 -3.10 6.50
N ASP A 78 -12.44 -1.91 7.05
CA ASP A 78 -12.51 -1.64 8.50
C ASP A 78 -13.97 -1.57 9.02
N ASN A 79 -14.95 -1.43 8.13
CA ASN A 79 -16.36 -1.23 8.49
C ASN A 79 -17.21 -2.51 8.39
N ALA A 80 -16.62 -3.65 8.02
CA ALA A 80 -17.32 -4.94 7.94
C ALA A 80 -17.47 -5.66 9.30
N ALA A 81 -17.37 -4.93 10.42
CA ALA A 81 -17.84 -5.44 11.70
C ALA A 81 -19.37 -5.22 11.78
N PRO A 82 -20.20 -6.28 11.88
CA PRO A 82 -21.63 -6.11 12.07
C PRO A 82 -21.87 -5.44 13.43
N THR A 83 -22.38 -4.21 13.38
CA THR A 83 -23.14 -3.50 14.42
C THR A 83 -22.82 -3.81 15.89
N ALA A 84 -22.41 -2.73 16.56
CA ALA A 84 -22.47 -2.49 18.00
C ALA A 84 -21.28 -2.98 18.84
N VAL A 85 -20.24 -2.16 18.94
CA VAL A 85 -19.89 -1.50 20.22
C VAL A 85 -18.94 -0.31 20.00
N HIS A 86 -19.46 0.87 20.31
CA HIS A 86 -18.76 1.94 21.04
C HIS A 86 -17.36 2.38 20.58
N ALA A 87 -17.35 3.39 19.72
CA ALA A 87 -16.65 4.67 19.93
C ALA A 87 -15.42 4.68 20.86
N TYR A 88 -14.31 4.02 20.52
CA TYR A 88 -12.96 4.35 21.05
C TYR A 88 -11.86 3.65 20.23
N THR A 89 -11.54 4.09 19.01
CA THR A 89 -10.19 3.79 18.47
C THR A 89 -9.77 4.76 17.37
N TYR A 90 -9.61 6.04 17.71
CA TYR A 90 -8.79 6.97 16.94
C TYR A 90 -7.40 7.07 17.60
N TYR A 91 -6.70 5.93 17.81
CA TYR A 91 -5.37 5.89 18.44
C TYR A 91 -4.64 4.57 18.14
N SER A 92 -4.21 4.31 16.89
CA SER A 92 -3.35 3.12 16.64
C SER A 92 -2.24 3.25 15.59
N ILE A 93 -1.98 4.41 14.97
CA ILE A 93 -0.85 4.51 14.01
C ILE A 93 0.20 5.57 14.40
N ILE A 94 0.02 6.33 15.49
CA ILE A 94 1.05 7.28 15.99
C ILE A 94 1.43 7.04 17.46
N GLN A 95 1.66 5.78 17.85
CA GLN A 95 2.16 5.43 19.19
C GLN A 95 3.18 4.28 19.19
N VAL A 96 3.86 3.99 18.07
CA VAL A 96 4.94 2.97 18.06
C VAL A 96 6.35 3.60 18.02
N TYR A 97 6.48 4.93 18.00
CA TYR A 97 7.79 5.61 18.00
C TYR A 97 7.94 6.72 19.05
N SER A 98 7.51 6.47 20.29
CA SER A 98 7.93 7.27 21.45
C SER A 98 7.85 6.44 22.73
N SER A 99 8.74 5.47 22.85
CA SER A 99 9.15 4.87 24.13
C SER A 99 10.49 4.15 23.91
N ASP A 100 11.56 4.94 23.78
CA ASP A 100 12.75 4.85 24.64
C ASP A 100 13.46 6.21 24.63
#